data_AF-A0AAJ6J091-F1
#
_entry.id   AF-A0AAJ6J091-F1
#
_cell.length_a   1.000
_cell.length_b   1.000
_cell.length_c   1.000
_cell.angle_alpha   90.00
_cell.angle_beta   90.00
_cell.angle_gamma   90.00
#
_symmetry.space_group_name_H-M   'P 1'
#
loop_
_entity.id
_entity.type
_entity.pdbx_description
1 polymer ?
#
loop_
_entity_poly.entity_id
_entity_poly.type
_entity_poly.pdbx_seq_one_letter_code
_entity_poly.pdbx_strand_id
1 'polypeptide(L)'
;MRATVGQRERRTRAKPVTIAMPKEQQAFIDALHELLRKTGLDNALWLLFGERTVRIESYLAGERIPTDAMIFFSVESCRPHIPNGRDVMLDELARLEHLACVARTARVRDRRIARSRRTAATSSGSY
;
A
#
# COMPACT_ATOMS: atom_id res chain seq x y z
N MET A 1 -40.03 -3.76 33.05
CA MET A 1 -39.91 -2.97 31.80
C MET A 1 -38.56 -3.27 31.18
N ARG A 2 -38.55 -3.90 29.99
CA ARG A 2 -37.33 -4.37 29.30
C ARG A 2 -37.00 -3.38 28.18
N ALA A 3 -35.85 -2.72 28.27
CA ALA A 3 -35.39 -1.78 27.26
C ALA A 3 -34.98 -2.51 25.98
N THR A 4 -35.44 -1.98 24.84
CA THR A 4 -35.13 -2.41 23.47
C THR A 4 -33.67 -2.08 23.13
N VAL A 5 -32.83 -3.10 22.99
CA VAL A 5 -31.47 -2.94 22.45
C VAL A 5 -31.59 -2.83 20.93
N GLY A 6 -31.38 -1.62 20.43
CA GLY A 6 -31.48 -1.27 19.01
C GLY A 6 -30.61 -2.15 18.11
N GLN A 7 -31.25 -2.74 17.09
CA GLN A 7 -30.58 -3.36 15.97
C GLN A 7 -29.70 -2.31 15.27
N ARG A 8 -28.37 -2.43 15.42
CA ARG A 8 -27.45 -1.75 14.51
C ARG A 8 -27.66 -2.35 13.12
N GLU A 9 -28.33 -1.62 12.24
CA GLU A 9 -28.40 -1.94 10.82
C GLU A 9 -26.99 -2.23 10.32
N ARG A 10 -26.74 -3.47 9.90
CA ARG A 10 -25.51 -3.86 9.22
C ARG A 10 -25.49 -3.11 7.88
N ARG A 11 -24.91 -1.91 7.85
CA ARG A 11 -24.66 -1.18 6.59
C ARG A 11 -23.88 -2.11 5.66
N THR A 12 -24.53 -2.50 4.57
CA THR A 12 -23.96 -3.35 3.53
C THR A 12 -22.62 -2.75 3.07
N ARG A 13 -21.54 -3.53 3.12
CA ARG A 13 -20.21 -3.08 2.73
C ARG A 13 -20.29 -2.49 1.32
N ALA A 14 -19.93 -1.21 1.17
CA ALA A 14 -20.03 -0.52 -0.11
C ALA A 14 -19.29 -1.33 -1.20
N LYS A 15 -19.92 -1.49 -2.37
CA LYS A 15 -19.33 -2.20 -3.52
C LYS A 15 -17.89 -1.68 -3.77
N PRO A 16 -16.89 -2.57 -3.89
CA PRO A 16 -15.51 -2.18 -4.14
C PRO A 16 -15.43 -1.26 -5.36
N VAL A 17 -14.70 -0.15 -5.22
CA VAL A 17 -14.40 0.73 -6.34
C VAL A 17 -13.03 0.30 -6.86
N THR A 18 -13.01 -0.29 -8.05
CA THR A 18 -11.76 -0.54 -8.78
C THR A 18 -11.24 0.80 -9.29
N ILE A 19 -10.05 1.18 -8.86
CA ILE A 19 -9.32 2.34 -9.37
C ILE A 19 -8.04 1.84 -10.03
N ALA A 20 -7.62 2.51 -11.11
CA ALA A 20 -6.31 2.27 -11.69
C ALA A 20 -5.21 2.52 -10.65
N MET A 21 -4.05 1.89 -10.82
CA MET A 21 -2.90 2.14 -9.96
C MET A 21 -2.39 3.57 -10.18
N PRO A 22 -2.34 4.43 -9.13
CA PRO A 22 -1.81 5.78 -9.26
C PRO A 22 -0.31 5.75 -9.60
N LYS A 23 0.18 6.75 -10.34
CA LYS A 23 1.62 6.89 -10.67
C LYS A 23 2.49 6.97 -9.41
N GLU A 24 1.94 7.57 -8.36
CA GLU A 24 2.55 7.68 -7.04
C GLU A 24 2.80 6.30 -6.41
N GLN A 25 1.90 5.34 -6.64
CA GLN A 25 2.10 3.97 -6.18
C GLN A 25 3.14 3.23 -7.03
N GLN A 26 3.20 3.49 -8.33
CA GLN A 26 4.28 2.96 -9.18
C GLN A 26 5.64 3.46 -8.73
N ALA A 27 5.77 4.75 -8.42
CA ALA A 27 7.03 5.32 -7.92
C ALA A 27 7.50 4.66 -6.60
N PHE A 28 6.56 4.30 -5.71
CA PHE A 28 6.87 3.51 -4.53
C PHE A 28 7.36 2.10 -4.88
N ILE A 29 6.70 1.42 -5.82
CA ILE A 29 7.07 0.07 -6.28
C ILE A 29 8.47 0.08 -6.91
N ASP A 30 8.76 1.08 -7.73
CA ASP A 30 10.07 1.23 -8.38
C ASP A 30 11.18 1.42 -7.35
N ALA A 31 10.94 2.24 -6.32
CA ALA A 31 11.87 2.43 -5.20
C ALA A 31 12.04 1.16 -4.37
N LEU A 32 10.98 0.39 -4.14
CA LEU A 32 11.07 -0.91 -3.45
C LEU A 32 11.90 -1.92 -4.27
N HIS A 33 11.70 -1.97 -5.60
CA HIS A 33 12.53 -2.77 -6.49
C HIS A 33 13.99 -2.32 -6.50
N GLU A 34 14.27 -1.01 -6.40
CA GLU A 34 15.63 -0.48 -6.27
C GLU A 34 16.30 -1.00 -4.98
N LEU A 35 15.61 -0.91 -3.84
CA LEU A 35 16.10 -1.45 -2.57
C LEU A 35 16.38 -2.95 -2.66
N LEU A 36 15.46 -3.73 -3.23
CA LEU A 36 15.63 -5.17 -3.38
C LEU A 36 16.83 -5.51 -4.26
N ARG A 37 17.04 -4.79 -5.36
CA ARG A 37 18.21 -4.99 -6.23
C ARG A 37 19.52 -4.72 -5.51
N LYS A 38 19.57 -3.77 -4.57
CA LYS A 38 20.77 -3.50 -3.75
C LYS A 38 21.19 -4.69 -2.88
N THR A 39 20.26 -5.60 -2.57
CA THR A 39 20.56 -6.83 -1.81
C THR A 39 21.17 -7.95 -2.66
N GLY A 40 21.00 -7.91 -3.99
CA GLY A 40 21.31 -9.03 -4.88
C GLY A 40 20.41 -10.26 -4.72
N LEU A 41 19.33 -10.16 -3.93
CA LEU A 41 18.39 -11.23 -3.60
C LEU A 41 16.97 -10.95 -4.10
N ASP A 42 16.81 -10.05 -5.08
CA ASP A 42 15.52 -9.70 -5.69
C ASP A 42 14.79 -10.89 -6.32
N ASN A 43 15.55 -11.89 -6.79
CA ASN A 43 15.03 -13.15 -7.34
C ASN A 43 14.65 -14.18 -6.26
N ALA A 44 15.02 -13.94 -5.00
CA ALA A 44 14.93 -14.88 -3.90
C ALA A 44 14.38 -14.19 -2.63
N LEU A 45 13.27 -13.45 -2.78
CA LEU A 45 12.64 -12.67 -1.70
C LEU A 45 12.33 -13.47 -0.44
N TRP A 46 12.14 -14.79 -0.54
CA TRP A 46 11.94 -15.68 0.61
C TRP A 46 13.14 -15.74 1.55
N LEU A 47 14.36 -15.51 1.06
CA LEU A 47 15.57 -15.41 1.88
C LEU A 47 15.58 -14.13 2.72
N LEU A 48 14.98 -13.04 2.22
CA LEU A 48 14.91 -11.76 2.92
C LEU A 48 13.74 -11.70 3.91
N PHE A 49 12.57 -12.21 3.53
CA PHE A 49 11.33 -11.92 4.24
C PHE A 49 10.61 -13.15 4.82
N GLY A 50 11.05 -14.37 4.52
CA GLY A 50 10.45 -15.61 5.01
C GLY A 50 8.94 -15.66 4.79
N GLU A 51 8.17 -15.88 5.86
CA GLU A 51 6.69 -15.92 5.81
C GLU A 51 6.04 -14.64 5.28
N ARG A 52 6.74 -13.51 5.30
CA ARG A 52 6.22 -12.22 4.85
C ARG A 52 6.43 -11.98 3.36
N THR A 53 7.07 -12.87 2.62
CA THR A 53 7.32 -12.72 1.18
C THR A 53 6.04 -12.48 0.38
N VAL A 54 4.98 -13.25 0.64
CA VAL A 54 3.66 -13.07 -0.01
C VAL A 54 3.14 -11.65 0.18
N ARG A 55 3.41 -11.05 1.34
CA ARG A 55 2.99 -9.68 1.65
C ARG A 55 3.82 -8.66 0.86
N ILE A 56 5.12 -8.89 0.70
CA ILE A 56 5.99 -8.03 -0.13
C ILE A 56 5.60 -8.13 -1.62
N GLU A 57 5.34 -9.33 -2.12
CA GLU A 57 4.87 -9.55 -3.49
C GLU A 57 3.55 -8.80 -3.76
N SER A 58 2.62 -8.77 -2.80
CA SER A 58 1.38 -7.98 -2.93
C SER A 58 1.62 -6.46 -3.02
N TYR A 59 2.75 -5.97 -2.51
CA TYR A 59 3.15 -4.57 -2.66
C TYR A 59 3.74 -4.31 -4.04
N LEU A 60 4.62 -5.19 -4.51
CA LEU A 60 5.23 -5.13 -5.83
C LEU A 60 4.19 -5.26 -6.95
N ALA A 61 3.16 -6.08 -6.76
CA ALA A 61 2.03 -6.22 -7.67
C ALA A 61 1.03 -5.04 -7.63
N GLY A 62 1.25 -4.05 -6.73
CA GLY A 62 0.39 -2.87 -6.64
C GLY A 62 -0.99 -3.12 -5.99
N GLU A 63 -1.21 -4.29 -5.39
CA GLU A 63 -2.48 -4.61 -4.74
C GLU A 63 -2.70 -3.75 -3.48
N ARG A 64 -1.60 -3.52 -2.75
CA ARG A 64 -1.57 -2.85 -1.44
C ARG A 64 -0.39 -1.89 -1.36
N ILE A 65 -0.52 -0.91 -0.46
CA ILE A 65 0.57 -0.02 -0.07
C ILE A 65 0.94 -0.40 1.37
N PRO A 66 2.23 -0.58 1.70
CA PRO A 66 2.64 -0.95 3.05
C PRO A 66 2.32 0.12 4.09
N THR A 67 2.21 -0.33 5.34
CA THR A 67 2.21 0.54 6.52
C THR A 67 3.64 0.92 6.87
N ASP A 68 3.82 2.01 7.61
CA ASP A 68 5.15 2.48 8.04
C ASP A 68 5.95 1.37 8.75
N ALA A 69 5.30 0.60 9.64
CA ALA A 69 5.91 -0.57 10.28
C ALA A 69 6.38 -1.67 9.30
N MET A 70 5.68 -1.84 8.16
CA MET A 70 6.10 -2.81 7.13
C MET A 70 7.21 -2.25 6.25
N ILE A 71 7.28 -0.93 6.07
CA ILE A 71 8.39 -0.27 5.37
C ILE A 71 9.65 -0.43 6.22
N PHE A 72 9.59 -0.09 7.50
CA PHE A 72 10.68 -0.30 8.46
C PHE A 72 11.15 -1.75 8.46
N PHE A 73 10.22 -2.71 8.59
CA PHE A 73 10.55 -4.13 8.51
C PHE A 73 11.27 -4.50 7.21
N SER A 74 10.80 -3.99 6.06
CA SER A 74 11.38 -4.31 4.76
C SER A 74 12.82 -3.80 4.65
N VAL A 75 13.04 -2.56 5.10
CA VAL A 75 14.37 -1.93 5.12
C VAL A 75 15.32 -2.66 6.07
N GLU A 76 14.89 -2.95 7.30
CA GLU A 76 15.71 -3.71 8.26
C GLU A 76 16.04 -5.11 7.78
N SER A 77 15.13 -5.77 7.07
CA SER A 77 15.39 -7.10 6.50
C SER A 77 16.41 -7.05 5.36
N CYS A 78 16.45 -5.96 4.59
CA CYS A 78 17.42 -5.78 3.50
C CYS A 78 18.80 -5.35 4.01
N ARG A 79 18.86 -4.61 5.14
CA ARG A 79 20.07 -3.99 5.69
C ARG A 79 21.29 -4.90 5.79
N PRO A 80 21.20 -6.16 6.28
CA PRO A 80 22.37 -7.04 6.40
C PRO A 80 22.97 -7.47 5.06
N HIS A 81 22.22 -7.34 3.97
CA HIS A 81 22.59 -7.83 2.64
C HIS A 81 23.11 -6.72 1.72
N ILE A 82 23.11 -5.47 2.17
CA ILE A 82 23.57 -4.32 1.38
C ILE A 82 24.98 -3.92 1.84
N PRO A 83 25.97 -3.82 0.93
CA PRO A 83 27.29 -3.27 1.26
C PRO A 83 27.16 -1.84 1.83
N ASN A 84 27.80 -1.56 2.97
CA ASN A 84 27.63 -0.30 3.72
C ASN A 84 26.17 0.01 4.10
N GLY A 85 25.33 -1.02 4.26
CA GLY A 85 23.90 -0.88 4.50
C GLY A 85 23.54 -0.09 5.76
N ARG A 86 24.46 0.13 6.70
CA ARG A 86 24.19 0.99 7.88
C ARG A 86 24.04 2.46 7.51
N ASP A 87 24.87 2.95 6.60
CA ASP A 87 24.95 4.39 6.29
C ASP A 87 23.88 4.80 5.27
N VAL A 88 23.47 3.88 4.40
CA VAL A 88 22.47 4.13 3.34
C VAL A 88 21.03 3.95 3.83
N MET A 89 20.82 3.29 4.98
CA MET A 89 19.50 2.81 5.35
C MET A 89 18.52 3.86 5.86
N LEU A 90 19.01 4.92 6.50
CA LEU A 90 18.14 6.00 6.98
C LEU A 90 17.52 6.77 5.81
N ASP A 91 18.31 7.04 4.77
CA ASP A 91 17.86 7.74 3.57
C ASP A 91 16.84 6.89 2.78
N GLU A 92 17.09 5.59 2.65
CA GLU A 92 16.15 4.66 1.99
C GLU A 92 14.84 4.50 2.77
N LEU A 93 14.92 4.42 4.10
CA LEU A 93 13.74 4.40 4.95
C LEU A 93 12.90 5.66 4.76
N ALA A 94 13.52 6.84 4.89
CA ALA A 94 12.84 8.12 4.72
C ALA A 94 12.22 8.26 3.31
N ARG A 95 12.96 7.85 2.28
CA ARG A 95 12.49 7.86 0.89
C ARG A 95 11.26 6.96 0.70
N LEU A 96 11.31 5.72 1.19
CA LEU A 96 10.19 4.77 1.05
C LEU A 96 8.97 5.20 1.86
N GLU A 97 9.15 5.71 3.08
CA GLU A 97 8.07 6.26 3.90
C GLU A 97 7.38 7.44 3.21
N HIS A 98 8.16 8.37 2.66
CA HIS A 98 7.65 9.50 1.90
C HIS A 98 6.82 9.03 0.70
N LEU A 99 7.37 8.15 -0.14
CA LEU A 99 6.68 7.63 -1.32
C LEU A 99 5.41 6.86 -0.96
N ALA A 100 5.44 6.05 0.11
CA ALA A 100 4.26 5.33 0.57
C ALA A 100 3.17 6.27 1.12
N CYS A 101 3.56 7.38 1.76
CA CYS A 101 2.62 8.41 2.20
C CYS A 101 1.93 9.09 1.01
N VAL A 102 2.72 9.49 0.00
CA VAL A 102 2.22 10.09 -1.24
C VAL A 102 1.30 9.12 -1.99
N ALA A 103 1.69 7.85 -2.12
CA ALA A 103 0.88 6.80 -2.76
C ALA A 103 -0.45 6.57 -2.02
N ARG A 104 -0.44 6.50 -0.68
CA ARG A 104 -1.68 6.36 0.13
C ARG A 104 -2.62 7.53 -0.10
N THR A 105 -2.07 8.75 -0.10
CA THR A 105 -2.83 9.99 -0.31
C THR A 105 -3.46 10.04 -1.70
N ALA A 106 -2.70 9.72 -2.74
CA ALA A 106 -3.19 9.62 -4.11
C ALA A 106 -4.31 8.56 -4.24
N ARG A 107 -4.13 7.38 -3.63
CA ARG A 107 -5.15 6.32 -3.66
C ARG A 107 -6.44 6.74 -2.94
N VAL A 108 -6.36 7.53 -1.87
CA VAL A 108 -7.54 8.11 -1.20
C VAL A 108 -8.22 9.15 -2.09
N ARG A 109 -7.46 10.06 -2.70
CA ARG A 109 -7.96 11.07 -3.65
C ARG A 109 -8.71 10.40 -4.81
N ASP A 110 -8.10 9.42 -5.45
CA ASP A 110 -8.66 8.77 -6.64
C ASP A 110 -9.90 7.95 -6.30
N ARG A 111 -9.92 7.28 -5.14
CA ARG A 111 -11.13 6.64 -4.60
C ARG A 111 -12.25 7.64 -4.35
N ARG A 112 -11.93 8.83 -3.83
CA ARG A 112 -12.92 9.88 -3.58
C ARG A 112 -13.52 10.36 -4.90
N ILE A 113 -12.70 10.65 -5.91
CA ILE A 113 -13.13 11.07 -7.25
C ILE A 113 -14.02 10.00 -7.89
N ALA A 114 -13.60 8.73 -7.86
CA ALA A 114 -14.36 7.63 -8.44
C ALA A 114 -15.74 7.44 -7.75
N ARG A 115 -15.81 7.62 -6.42
CA ARG A 115 -17.09 7.60 -5.69
C ARG A 115 -17.99 8.76 -6.08
N SER A 116 -17.46 9.98 -6.18
CA SER A 116 -18.22 11.18 -6.58
C SER A 116 -18.79 11.06 -8.00
N ARG A 117 -18.03 10.48 -8.95
CA ARG A 117 -18.52 10.20 -10.30
C ARG A 117 -19.68 9.21 -10.30
N ARG A 118 -19.61 8.17 -9.46
CA ARG A 118 -20.70 7.20 -9.32
C ARG A 118 -21.96 7.83 -8.76
N THR A 119 -21.86 8.66 -7.72
CA THR A 119 -23.03 9.34 -7.14
C THR A 119 -23.69 10.30 -8.14
N ALA A 120 -22.91 11.03 -8.94
CA ALA A 120 -23.42 11.91 -9.99
C ALA A 120 -24.10 11.15 -11.14
N ALA A 121 -23.58 9.98 -11.52
CA ALA A 121 -24.21 9.10 -12.51
C ALA A 121 -25.54 8.52 -12.02
N THR A 122 -25.64 8.19 -10.73
CA THR A 122 -26.90 7.70 -10.13
C THR A 122 -27.95 8.80 -10.01
N SER A 123 -27.57 10.06 -9.77
CA SER A 123 -28.51 11.18 -9.70
C SER A 123 -29.00 11.69 -11.05
N SER A 124 -28.30 11.38 -12.14
CA SER A 124 -28.65 11.82 -13.51
C SER A 124 -29.46 10.79 -14.30
N GLY A 125 -29.61 9.56 -13.80
CA GLY A 125 -30.40 8.49 -14.42
C GLY A 125 -31.85 8.38 -13.94
N SER A 126 -32.36 9.41 -13.25
CA SER A 126 -33.74 9.47 -12.75
C SER A 126 -34.54 10.50 -13.54
N TYR A 127 -34.87 10.19 -14.80
CA TYR A 127 -35.86 10.90 -15.61
C TYR A 127 -36.66 9.90 -16.42
#